data_AF-A0A1H0X5P3-F1
#
_entry.id   AF-A0A1H0X5P3-F1
#
_cell.length_a   1.000
_cell.length_b   1.000
_cell.length_c   1.000
_cell.angle_alpha   90.00
_cell.angle_beta   90.00
_cell.angle_gamma   90.00
#
_symmetry.space_group_name_H-M   'P 1'
#
loop_
_entity.id
_entity.type
_entity.pdbx_description
1 polymer ?
#
loop_
_entity_poly.entity_id
_entity_poly.type
_entity_poly.pdbx_seq_one_letter_code
_entity_poly.pdbx_strand_id
1 'polypeptide(L)' 'MARRPEVFVRPLSMEDGRKLARISRTAKNPVKLRRAIVVLMSSQGQTVRDITSLMQVSADYVRDVIHAFNE' A
#
# COMPACT_ATOMS: atom_id res chain seq x y z
N MET A 1 -16.54 17.37 7.88
CA MET A 1 -16.32 16.07 7.22
C MET A 1 -15.66 15.15 8.25
N ALA A 2 -16.30 14.05 8.67
CA ALA A 2 -15.71 13.14 9.66
C ALA A 2 -14.44 12.49 9.08
N ARG A 3 -13.35 12.42 9.87
CA ARG A 3 -12.13 11.71 9.47
C ARG A 3 -12.50 10.24 9.28
N ARG A 4 -12.36 9.70 8.06
CA ARG A 4 -12.49 8.26 7.81
C ARG A 4 -11.47 7.52 8.70
N PRO A 5 -11.82 6.35 9.28
CA PRO A 5 -10.89 5.58 10.08
C PRO A 5 -9.62 5.25 9.27
N GLU A 6 -8.49 5.20 9.96
CA GLU A 6 -7.23 4.78 9.32
C GLU A 6 -7.30 3.29 9.00
N VAL A 7 -6.82 2.93 7.80
CA VAL A 7 -6.75 1.55 7.33
C VAL A 7 -5.29 1.22 7.04
N PHE A 8 -4.89 0.02 7.45
CA PHE A 8 -3.55 -0.52 7.23
C PHE A 8 -3.66 -1.90 6.61
N VAL A 9 -2.60 -2.32 5.94
CA VAL A 9 -2.49 -3.70 5.47
C VAL A 9 -2.45 -4.66 6.66
N ARG A 10 -3.04 -5.84 6.48
CA ARG A 10 -2.98 -6.94 7.45
C ARG A 10 -1.51 -7.31 7.74
N PRO A 11 -1.22 -7.91 8.91
CA PRO A 11 0.11 -8.41 9.21
C PRO A 11 0.64 -9.33 8.10
N LEU A 12 1.91 -9.15 7.76
CA LEU A 12 2.61 -9.94 6.75
C LEU A 12 3.57 -10.91 7.43
N SER A 13 3.61 -12.14 6.91
CA SER A 13 4.73 -13.04 7.20
C SER A 13 6.02 -12.47 6.62
N MET A 14 7.17 -12.91 7.15
CA MET A 14 8.48 -12.53 6.60
C MET A 14 8.62 -12.94 5.13
N GLU A 15 8.01 -14.05 4.72
CA GLU A 15 8.02 -14.52 3.34
C GLU A 15 7.20 -13.60 2.43
N ASP A 16 5.97 -13.27 2.84
CA ASP A 16 5.10 -12.34 2.10
C ASP A 16 5.74 -10.96 1.97
N GLY A 17 6.36 -10.46 3.05
CA GLY A 17 7.11 -9.21 3.04
C GLY A 17 8.27 -9.23 2.03
N ARG A 18 9.04 -10.32 1.97
CA ARG A 18 10.12 -10.49 0.97
C ARG A 18 9.57 -10.53 -0.45
N LYS A 19 8.48 -11.25 -0.68
CA LYS A 19 7.80 -11.34 -1.99
C LYS A 19 7.30 -9.97 -2.44
N LEU A 20 6.65 -9.22 -1.55
CA LEU A 20 6.19 -7.86 -1.80
C LEU A 20 7.34 -6.93 -2.16
N ALA A 21 8.42 -6.95 -1.37
CA ALA A 21 9.62 -6.15 -1.61
C ALA A 21 10.30 -6.50 -2.95
N ARG A 22 10.24 -7.77 -3.38
CA ARG A 22 10.71 -8.17 -4.71
C ARG A 22 9.83 -7.57 -5.81
N ILE A 23 8.51 -7.67 -5.68
CA ILE A 23 7.56 -7.12 -6.67
C ILE A 23 7.73 -5.60 -6.79
N SER A 24 7.90 -4.87 -5.68
CA SER A 24 8.11 -3.42 -5.71
C SER A 24 9.42 -2.99 -6.38
N ARG A 25 10.37 -3.91 -6.60
CA ARG A 25 11.63 -3.65 -7.33
C ARG A 25 11.62 -4.14 -8.78
N THR A 26 10.83 -5.16 -9.12
CA THR A 26 10.96 -5.85 -10.42
C THR A 26 9.70 -5.82 -11.28
N ALA A 27 8.57 -5.28 -10.79
CA ALA A 27 7.34 -5.26 -11.55
C ALA A 27 7.45 -4.35 -12.80
N LYS A 28 7.26 -4.95 -13.99
CA LYS A 28 7.23 -4.21 -15.27
C LYS A 28 5.90 -3.50 -15.53
N ASN A 29 4.80 -4.01 -14.98
CA ASN A 29 3.50 -3.36 -15.09
C ASN A 29 3.44 -2.18 -14.10
N PRO A 30 3.21 -0.95 -14.58
CA PRO A 30 3.27 0.25 -13.74
C PRO A 30 2.16 0.29 -12.68
N VAL A 31 0.98 -0.25 -12.99
CA VAL A 31 -0.14 -0.35 -12.02
C VAL A 31 0.24 -1.34 -10.91
N LYS A 32 0.79 -2.51 -11.28
CA LYS A 32 1.24 -3.51 -10.31
C LYS A 32 2.35 -2.97 -9.41
N LEU A 33 3.31 -2.24 -9.99
CA LEU A 33 4.39 -1.59 -9.25
C LEU A 33 3.83 -0.58 -8.24
N ARG A 34 2.96 0.33 -8.70
CA ARG A 34 2.38 1.37 -7.84
C ARG A 34 1.56 0.77 -6.69
N ARG A 35 0.77 -0.27 -6.95
CA ARG A 35 0.03 -1.00 -5.90
C ARG A 35 0.96 -1.67 -4.89
N ALA A 36 2.03 -2.31 -5.35
CA ALA A 36 3.01 -2.94 -4.46
C ALA A 36 3.71 -1.93 -3.55
N ILE A 37 4.04 -0.73 -4.06
CA ILE A 37 4.63 0.34 -3.26
C ILE A 37 3.66 0.82 -2.17
N VAL A 38 2.37 1.01 -2.48
CA VAL A 38 1.35 1.39 -1.49
C VAL A 38 1.26 0.36 -0.35
N VAL A 39 1.14 -0.92 -0.70
CA VAL A 39 1.07 -2.01 0.29
C VAL A 39 2.34 -2.05 1.14
N LEU A 40 3.51 -1.88 0.51
CA LEU A 40 4.80 -1.89 1.21
C LEU A 40 4.92 -0.72 2.20
N MET A 41 4.54 0.49 1.81
CA MET A 41 4.55 1.67 2.69
C MET A 41 3.58 1.49 3.86
N SER A 42 2.36 1.01 3.60
CA SER A 42 1.38 0.74 4.65
C SER A 42 1.86 -0.34 5.62
N SER A 43 2.54 -1.39 5.13
CA SER A 43 3.10 -2.45 5.99
C SER A 43 4.20 -1.96 6.94
N GLN A 44 4.83 -0.83 6.61
CA GLN A 44 5.83 -0.17 7.44
C GLN A 44 5.21 0.88 8.39
N GLY A 45 3.88 0.97 8.46
CA GLY A 45 3.17 1.89 9.34
C GLY A 45 2.96 3.30 8.77
N GLN A 46 3.25 3.54 7.48
CA GLN A 46 2.92 4.83 6.88
C GLN A 46 1.41 5.01 6.75
N THR A 47 0.91 6.18 7.18
CA THR A 47 -0.52 6.48 7.12
C THR A 47 -0.97 6.72 5.68
N VAL A 48 -2.27 6.60 5.42
CA VAL A 48 -2.86 6.98 4.12
C VAL A 48 -2.45 8.39 3.72
N ARG A 49 -2.37 9.33 4.69
CA ARG A 49 -1.95 10.72 4.43
C ARG A 49 -0.50 10.78 3.93
N ASP A 50 0.41 10.10 4.61
CA ASP A 50 1.83 10.10 4.22
C ASP A 50 2.01 9.51 2.83
N ILE A 51 1.35 8.39 2.54
CA ILE A 51 1.41 7.73 1.23
C ILE A 51 0.86 8.65 0.14
N THR A 52 -0.27 9.33 0.36
CA THR A 52 -0.82 10.28 -0.63
C THR A 52 0.13 11.44 -0.89
N SER A 53 0.83 11.94 0.12
CA SER A 53 1.81 13.01 -0.01
C SER A 53 3.06 12.56 -0.76
N LEU A 54 3.56 11.35 -0.49
CA LEU A 54 4.78 10.83 -1.11
C LEU A 54 4.56 10.39 -2.55
N MET A 55 3.41 9.76 -2.84
CA MET A 55 3.14 9.15 -4.14
C MET A 55 2.28 10.02 -5.08
N GLN A 56 1.75 11.14 -4.59
CA GLN A 56 0.86 12.04 -5.36
C GLN A 56 -0.33 11.29 -5.96
N VAL A 57 -1.01 10.50 -5.12
CA VAL A 57 -2.22 9.72 -5.47
C VAL A 57 -3.38 10.09 -4.55
N SER A 58 -4.60 9.76 -4.96
CA SER A 58 -5.79 10.01 -4.13
C SER A 58 -5.82 9.10 -2.90
N ALA A 59 -6.41 9.61 -1.82
CA ALA A 59 -6.60 8.83 -0.59
C ALA A 59 -7.52 7.63 -0.81
N ASP A 60 -8.50 7.73 -1.71
CA ASP A 60 -9.41 6.63 -2.04
C ASP A 60 -8.68 5.52 -2.79
N TYR A 61 -7.81 5.85 -3.75
CA TYR A 61 -6.96 4.85 -4.40
C TYR A 61 -6.11 4.07 -3.39
N VAL A 62 -5.49 4.76 -2.41
CA VAL A 62 -4.70 4.10 -1.38
C VAL A 62 -5.56 3.15 -0.55
N ARG A 63 -6.75 3.59 -0.13
CA ARG A 63 -7.68 2.74 0.64
C ARG A 63 -8.14 1.53 -0.16
N ASP A 64 -8.52 1.72 -1.42
CA ASP A 64 -8.97 0.62 -2.29
C ASP A 64 -7.87 -0.43 -2.47
N VAL A 65 -6.62 0.00 -2.62
CA VAL A 65 -5.47 -0.92 -2.70
C VAL A 65 -5.26 -1.68 -1.40
N ILE A 66 -5.38 -1.02 -0.24
CA ILE A 66 -5.23 -1.66 1.07
C ILE A 66 -6.38 -2.64 1.32
N HIS A 67 -7.63 -2.25 1.03
CA HIS A 67 -8.79 -3.13 1.15
C HIS A 67 -8.66 -4.35 0.25
N ALA A 68 -8.35 -4.16 -1.03
CA ALA A 68 -8.17 -5.25 -1.98
C ALA A 68 -6.96 -6.16 -1.68
N PHE A 69 -6.04 -5.73 -0.80
CA PHE A 69 -4.93 -6.57 -0.33
C PHE A 69 -5.30 -7.34 0.95
N ASN A 70 -6.26 -6.84 1.72
CA ASN A 70 -6.69 -7.41 2.99
C ASN A 70 -7.82 -8.44 2.83
N GLU A 71 -8.61 -8.37 1.76
CA GLU A 71 -9.41 -9.51 1.27
C GLU A 71 -8.52 -10.69 0.87
#